data_AF-A0A951DCD7-F1
#
_entry.id   AF-A0A951DCD7-F1
#
_cell.length_a   1.000
_cell.length_b   1.000
_cell.length_c   1.000
_cell.angle_alpha   90.00
_cell.angle_beta   90.00
_cell.angle_gamma   90.00
#
_symmetry.space_group_name_H-M   'P 1'
#
loop_
_entity.id
_entity.type
_entity.pdbx_description
1 polymer ?
#
loop_
_entity_poly.entity_id
_entity_poly.type
_entity_poly.pdbx_seq_one_letter_code
_entity_poly.pdbx_strand_id
1 'polypeptide(L)' 'MTRTVSISEAKSHLSEMVGRLMYAGDHIIIERHGKAVAAMLPIEDYREFERMVRSRQEQSEDNRQKKFL' A
#
# COMPACT_ATOMS: atom_id res chain seq x y z
N MET A 1 -11.42 -1.55 6.61
CA MET A 1 -11.86 -2.53 5.58
C MET A 1 -11.17 -2.19 4.27
N THR A 2 -11.04 -3.12 3.31
CA THR A 2 -10.42 -2.83 2.00
C THR A 2 -11.50 -2.69 0.94
N ARG A 3 -11.55 -1.52 0.29
CA ARG A 3 -12.48 -1.25 -0.83
C ARG A 3 -11.72 -1.01 -2.12
N THR A 4 -12.36 -1.32 -3.23
CA THR A 4 -11.80 -1.14 -4.58
C THR A 4 -12.56 -0.04 -5.30
N VAL A 5 -11.84 0.89 -5.92
CA VAL A 5 -12.42 2.00 -6.67
C VAL A 5 -11.73 2.15 -8.03
N SER A 6 -12.44 2.68 -9.01
CA SER A 6 -11.82 3.02 -10.30
C SER A 6 -10.89 4.23 -10.18
N ILE A 7 -9.92 4.34 -11.08
CA ILE A 7 -9.05 5.52 -11.17
C ILE A 7 -9.83 6.80 -11.47
N SER A 8 -10.98 6.70 -12.16
CA SER A 8 -11.85 7.86 -12.41
C SER A 8 -12.51 8.34 -11.12
N GLU A 9 -13.05 7.40 -10.34
CA GLU A 9 -13.69 7.70 -9.05
C GLU A 9 -12.70 8.29 -8.05
N ALA A 10 -11.49 7.73 -7.97
CA ALA A 10 -10.42 8.22 -7.11
C ALA A 10 -10.04 9.67 -7.44
N LYS A 11 -9.99 10.03 -8.73
CA LYS A 11 -9.73 11.43 -9.15
C LYS A 11 -10.84 12.38 -8.74
N SER A 12 -12.09 11.96 -8.88
CA SER A 12 -13.25 12.80 -8.59
C SER A 12 -13.49 13.01 -7.09
N HIS A 13 -13.08 12.06 -6.23
CA HIS A 13 -13.41 12.08 -4.81
C HIS A 13 -12.18 12.00 -3.89
N LEU A 14 -11.01 12.42 -4.38
CA LEU A 14 -9.74 12.26 -3.64
C LEU A 14 -9.80 12.83 -2.22
N SER A 15 -10.27 14.07 -2.05
CA SER A 15 -10.32 14.75 -0.74
C SER A 15 -11.19 14.01 0.26
N GLU A 16 -12.35 13.52 -0.18
CA GLU A 16 -13.27 12.75 0.66
C GLU A 16 -12.67 11.38 1.03
N MET A 17 -12.03 10.71 0.06
CA MET A 17 -11.36 9.43 0.31
C MET A 17 -10.24 9.59 1.35
N VAL A 18 -9.41 10.63 1.24
CA VAL A 18 -8.37 10.94 2.23
C VAL A 18 -8.98 11.20 3.61
N GLY A 19 -10.08 11.96 3.68
CA GLY A 19 -10.82 12.16 4.93
C GLY A 19 -11.23 10.84 5.58
N ARG A 20 -11.85 9.94 4.82
CA ARG A 20 -12.25 8.61 5.32
C ARG A 20 -11.05 7.76 5.75
N LEU A 21 -9.94 7.80 5.02
CA LEU A 21 -8.70 7.09 5.36
C LEU A 21 -8.17 7.50 6.74
N MET A 22 -8.17 8.80 7.04
CA MET A 22 -7.68 9.31 8.34
C MET A 22 -8.57 8.92 9.52
N TYR A 23 -9.89 8.94 9.33
CA TYR A 23 -10.82 8.77 10.45
C TYR A 23 -11.36 7.34 10.62
N ALA A 24 -11.48 6.58 9.53
CA ALA A 24 -12.03 5.22 9.55
C ALA A 24 -10.95 4.12 9.48
N GLY A 25 -9.69 4.49 9.20
CA GLY A 25 -8.61 3.50 9.02
C GLY A 25 -8.83 2.57 7.82
N ASP A 26 -9.56 3.04 6.80
CA ASP A 26 -9.87 2.25 5.61
C ASP A 26 -8.69 2.15 4.64
N HIS A 27 -8.62 1.03 3.91
CA HIS A 27 -7.66 0.83 2.82
C HIS A 27 -8.38 0.86 1.48
N ILE A 28 -7.74 1.43 0.46
CA ILE A 28 -8.34 1.57 -0.87
C ILE A 28 -7.42 1.00 -1.92
N ILE A 29 -7.95 0.11 -2.76
CA ILE A 29 -7.31 -0.33 -4.00
C ILE A 29 -7.85 0.51 -5.14
N ILE A 30 -6.95 1.11 -5.91
CA ILE A 30 -7.29 1.88 -7.11
C ILE A 30 -7.03 1.01 -8.33
N GLU A 31 -8.04 0.89 -9.18
CA GLU A 31 -7.98 0.10 -10.41
C GLU A 31 -8.02 0.95 -11.67
N ARG A 32 -7.32 0.47 -12.70
CA ARG A 32 -7.45 0.97 -14.07
C ARG A 32 -7.86 -0.20 -14.97
N HIS A 33 -9.03 -0.09 -15.60
CA HIS A 33 -9.61 -1.15 -16.44
C HIS A 33 -9.67 -2.51 -15.72
N GLY A 34 -10.10 -2.52 -14.44
CA GLY A 34 -10.25 -3.73 -13.64
C GLY A 34 -8.94 -4.35 -13.13
N LYS A 35 -7.81 -3.64 -13.28
CA LYS A 35 -6.51 -4.07 -12.74
C LYS A 35 -6.08 -3.15 -11.61
N ALA A 36 -5.72 -3.71 -10.46
CA ALA A 36 -5.11 -2.96 -9.37
C ALA A 36 -3.81 -2.30 -9.84
N VAL A 37 -3.71 -0.98 -9.63
CA VAL A 37 -2.55 -0.18 -10.05
C VAL A 37 -1.95 0.65 -8.92
N ALA A 38 -2.71 0.92 -7.86
CA ALA A 38 -2.24 1.63 -6.68
C ALA A 38 -3.05 1.21 -5.45
N ALA A 39 -2.50 1.48 -4.27
CA ALA A 39 -3.19 1.38 -3.00
C ALA A 39 -3.04 2.69 -2.23
N MET A 40 -4.06 3.05 -1.46
CA MET A 40 -4.05 4.18 -0.55
C MET A 40 -4.33 3.68 0.86
N LEU A 41 -3.44 4.05 1.79
CA LEU A 41 -3.36 3.57 3.15
C LEU A 41 -3.19 4.77 4.09
N PRO A 42 -3.58 4.68 5.38
CA PRO A 42 -3.13 5.61 6.40
C PRO A 42 -1.59 5.67 6.45
N ILE A 43 -1.05 6.81 6.88
CA ILE A 43 0.42 7.00 6.88
C ILE A 43 1.11 6.08 7.90
N GLU A 44 0.43 5.76 8.99
CA GLU A 44 0.90 4.83 10.02
C GLU A 44 1.09 3.43 9.44
N ASP A 45 0.09 2.94 8.71
CA ASP A 45 0.11 1.63 8.06
C ASP A 45 1.18 1.58 6.95
N TYR A 46 1.33 2.67 6.18
CA TYR A 46 2.40 2.80 5.20
C TYR A 46 3.79 2.70 5.85
N ARG A 47 4.02 3.35 6.99
CA ARG A 47 5.30 3.29 7.72
C ARG A 47 5.60 1.89 8.26
N GLU A 48 4.58 1.12 8.64
CA GLU A 48 4.76 -0.28 9.03
C GLU A 48 5.10 -1.17 7.83
N PHE A 49 4.35 -1.00 6.73
CA PHE A 49 4.64 -1.68 5.47
C PHE A 49 6.07 -1.43 5.00
N GLU A 50 6.54 -0.18 5.03
CA GLU A 50 7.90 0.18 4.61
C GLU A 50 8.97 -0.51 5.47
N ARG A 51 8.77 -0.59 6.80
CA ARG A 51 9.67 -1.32 7.71
C ARG A 51 9.69 -2.83 7.41
N MET A 52 8.54 -3.42 7.13
CA MET A 52 8.44 -4.84 6.77
C MET A 52 9.14 -5.15 5.44
N VAL A 53 8.98 -4.29 4.43
CA VAL A 53 9.64 -4.47 3.13
C VAL A 53 11.15 -4.35 3.28
N ARG A 54 11.64 -3.36 4.04
CA ARG A 54 13.06 -3.16 4.29
C ARG A 54 13.71 -4.36 4.98
N SER A 55 13.12 -4.82 6.08
CA SER A 55 13.63 -5.99 6.81
C SER A 55 13.65 -7.27 5.96
N ARG A 56 12.66 -7.47 5.07
CA ARG A 56 12.68 -8.59 4.10
C ARG A 56 13.82 -8.48 3.09
N GLN A 57 14.13 -7.28 2.62
CA GLN A 57 15.22 -7.06 1.68
C GLN A 57 16.56 -7.37 2.34
N GLU A 58 16.80 -6.85 3.54
CA GLU A 58 18.02 -7.09 4.33
C GLU A 58 18.23 -8.59 4.59
N GLN A 59 17.18 -9.32 4.98
CA GLN A 59 17.25 -10.77 5.18
C GLN A 59 17.55 -11.55 3.89
N SER A 60 17.08 -11.06 2.74
CA SER A 60 17.31 -11.72 1.45
C SER A 60 18.75 -11.58 0.95
N GLU A 61 19.42 -10.48 1.29
CA GLU A 61 20.82 -10.25 0.99
C GLU A 61 21.73 -11.11 1.87
N ASP A 62 21.44 -11.17 3.17
CA ASP A 62 22.15 -12.02 4.14
C ASP A 62 22.06 -13.50 3.76
N ASN A 63 20.88 -13.97 3.32
CA ASN A 63 20.69 -15.34 2.87
C ASN A 63 21.41 -15.67 1.56
N ARG A 64 21.64 -14.68 0.68
CA ARG A 64 22.50 -14.89 -0.49
C ARG A 64 23.96 -15.03 -0.07
N GLN A 65 24.45 -14.15 0.80
CA GLN A 65 25.86 -14.16 1.21
C GLN A 65 26.25 -15.46 1.94
N LYS A 66 25.38 -15.98 2.81
CA LYS A 66 25.58 -17.25 3.51
C LYS A 66 25.49 -18.48 2.61
N LYS A 67 24.86 -18.39 1.44
CA LYS A 67 24.75 -19.50 0.48
C LYS A 67 26.00 -19.67 -0.39
N PHE A 68 26.92 -18.70 -0.34
CA PHE A 68 28.20 -18.73 -1.06
C PHE A 68 29.41 -18.97 -0.14
N LEU A 69 29.18 -19.35 1.12
CA LEU A 69 30.17 -19.84 2.09
C LEU A 69 29.83 -21.29 2.45
#